data_AF-A0A832A1X4-F1
#
_entry.id   AF-A0A832A1X4-F1
#
_cell.length_a   1.000
_cell.length_b   1.000
_cell.length_c   1.000
_cell.angle_alpha   90.00
_cell.angle_beta   90.00
_cell.angle_gamma   90.00
#
_symmetry.space_group_name_H-M   'P 1'
#
loop_
_entity.id
_entity.type
_entity.pdbx_description
1 polymer ?
#
loop_
_entity_poly.entity_id
_entity_poly.type
_entity_poly.pdbx_seq_one_letter_code
_entity_poly.pdbx_strand_id
1 'polypeptide(L)'
;MHMDRAVFDLKVSVHAVSLYILICALLDDGREPTVDAVRSQWSASEEALQAAAAELAARGVVRMESDGGLSGRFALQPSAQWIRVG
;
A
#
# COMPACT_ATOMS: atom_id res chain seq x y z
N MET A 1 0.36 11.22 -10.66
CA MET A 1 0.23 11.46 -9.21
C MET A 1 -0.86 10.55 -8.68
N HIS A 2 -0.45 9.44 -8.08
CA HIS A 2 -1.36 8.42 -7.53
C HIS A 2 -1.74 8.69 -6.07
N MET A 3 -1.00 9.56 -5.38
CA MET A 3 -1.24 9.89 -3.98
C MET A 3 -2.53 10.70 -3.78
N ASP A 4 -3.43 10.17 -2.96
CA ASP A 4 -4.64 10.80 -2.46
C ASP A 4 -4.45 11.18 -0.98
N ARG A 5 -4.71 12.44 -0.67
CA ARG A 5 -4.53 13.01 0.67
C ARG A 5 -5.50 12.42 1.70
N ALA A 6 -6.59 11.79 1.28
CA ALA A 6 -7.53 11.14 2.20
C ALA A 6 -6.88 10.03 3.04
N VAL A 7 -5.68 9.55 2.69
CA VAL A 7 -4.97 8.50 3.45
C VAL A 7 -4.65 8.97 4.87
N PHE A 8 -4.40 10.28 5.04
CA PHE A 8 -4.11 10.88 6.34
C PHE A 8 -5.34 10.94 7.25
N ASP A 9 -6.55 10.89 6.68
CA ASP A 9 -7.80 10.86 7.43
C ASP A 9 -8.19 9.45 7.90
N LEU A 10 -7.51 8.40 7.40
CA LEU A 10 -7.81 7.00 7.75
C LEU A 10 -7.33 6.60 9.15
N LYS A 11 -6.56 7.48 9.84
CA LYS A 11 -5.94 7.22 11.14
C LYS A 11 -5.18 5.89 11.20
N VAL A 12 -4.55 5.52 10.07
CA VAL A 12 -3.71 4.32 9.98
C VAL A 12 -2.34 4.58 10.58
N SER A 13 -1.60 3.51 10.88
CA SER A 13 -0.25 3.61 11.41
C SER A 13 0.70 4.35 10.46
N VAL A 14 1.79 4.89 11.02
CA VAL A 14 2.84 5.54 10.22
C VAL A 14 3.41 4.57 9.18
N HIS A 15 3.57 3.28 9.53
CA HIS A 15 4.04 2.28 8.58
C HIS A 15 3.03 2.08 7.42
N ALA A 16 1.73 2.06 7.70
CA ALA A 16 0.71 1.99 6.64
C ALA A 16 0.76 3.22 5.72
N VAL A 17 0.90 4.43 6.27
CA VAL A 17 1.08 5.64 5.46
C VAL A 17 2.36 5.57 4.62
N SER A 18 3.48 5.16 5.21
CA SER A 18 4.75 5.01 4.50
C SER A 18 4.67 4.00 3.36
N LEU A 19 4.01 2.86 3.59
CA LEU A 19 3.79 1.84 2.56
C LEU A 19 2.93 2.39 1.42
N TYR A 20 1.86 3.11 1.74
CA TYR A 20 1.02 3.76 0.74
C TYR A 20 1.80 4.76 -0.13
N ILE A 21 2.62 5.61 0.51
CA ILE A 21 3.47 6.58 -0.19
C ILE A 21 4.47 5.86 -1.11
N LEU A 22 5.10 4.79 -0.63
CA LEU A 22 6.04 3.99 -1.42
C LEU A 22 5.37 3.35 -2.65
N ILE A 23 4.16 2.81 -2.49
CA ILE A 23 3.36 2.28 -3.60
C ILE A 23 3.04 3.39 -4.61
N CYS A 24 2.65 4.57 -4.14
CA CYS A 24 2.38 5.72 -5.02
C CYS A 24 3.63 6.17 -5.79
N ALA A 25 4.79 6.22 -5.11
CA ALA A 25 6.06 6.59 -5.73
C ALA A 25 6.46 5.59 -6.84
N LEU A 26 6.33 4.29 -6.57
CA LEU A 26 6.54 3.25 -7.59
C LEU A 26 5.66 3.46 -8.83
N LEU A 27 4.37 3.70 -8.61
CA LEU A 27 3.42 3.93 -9.71
C LEU A 27 3.67 5.23 -10.46
N ASP A 28 4.03 6.32 -9.76
CA ASP A 28 4.39 7.59 -10.39
C ASP A 28 5.71 7.50 -11.18
N ASP A 29 6.62 6.59 -10.81
CA ASP A 29 7.82 6.22 -11.58
C ASP A 29 7.53 5.24 -12.74
N GLY A 30 6.26 4.84 -12.94
CA GLY A 30 5.85 3.88 -13.97
C GLY A 30 6.26 2.43 -13.67
N ARG A 31 6.59 2.12 -12.41
CA ARG A 31 6.97 0.78 -11.94
C ARG A 31 5.77 0.09 -11.31
N GLU A 32 5.64 -1.21 -11.55
CA GLU A 32 4.62 -2.00 -10.87
C GLU A 32 4.95 -2.15 -9.37
N PRO A 33 3.99 -1.94 -8.46
CA PRO A 33 4.17 -2.09 -7.03
C PRO A 33 4.09 -3.56 -6.61
N THR A 34 5.04 -4.37 -7.09
CA THR A 34 5.19 -5.77 -6.67
C THR A 34 5.68 -5.84 -5.22
N VAL A 35 5.40 -6.94 -4.53
CA VAL A 35 5.89 -7.17 -3.16
C VAL A 35 7.41 -7.05 -3.10
N ASP A 36 8.13 -7.57 -4.10
CA ASP A 36 9.59 -7.48 -4.14
C ASP A 36 10.09 -6.06 -4.39
N ALA A 37 9.43 -5.29 -5.27
CA ALA A 37 9.78 -3.89 -5.52
C ALA A 37 9.58 -3.03 -4.27
N VAL A 38 8.50 -3.28 -3.52
CA VAL A 38 8.23 -2.63 -2.24
C VAL A 38 9.27 -3.04 -1.20
N ARG A 39 9.51 -4.35 -1.03
CA ARG A 39 10.50 -4.88 -0.07
C ARG A 39 11.90 -4.30 -0.29
N SER A 40 12.33 -4.16 -1.54
CA SER A 40 13.66 -3.60 -1.85
C SER A 40 13.88 -2.15 -1.39
N GLN A 41 12.80 -1.40 -1.19
CA GLN A 41 12.81 0.00 -0.77
C GLN A 41 12.22 0.23 0.62
N TRP A 42 11.74 -0.85 1.26
CA TRP A 42 11.17 -0.79 2.59
C TRP A 42 12.28 -0.69 3.63
N SER A 43 12.16 0.27 4.54
CA SER A 43 13.22 0.59 5.52
C SER A 43 13.00 -0.02 6.91
N ALA A 44 11.83 -0.63 7.15
CA ALA A 44 11.50 -1.27 8.43
C ALA A 44 11.54 -2.80 8.31
N SER A 45 11.15 -3.51 9.36
CA SER A 45 11.14 -4.98 9.33
C SER A 45 10.09 -5.55 8.38
N GLU A 46 10.25 -6.81 8.00
CA GLU A 46 9.28 -7.54 7.18
C GLU A 46 7.93 -7.69 7.92
N GLU A 47 7.94 -7.86 9.23
CA GLU A 47 6.72 -7.90 10.05
C GLU A 47 5.99 -6.56 10.02
N ALA A 48 6.72 -5.44 10.05
CA ALA A 48 6.14 -4.11 9.92
C ALA A 48 5.53 -3.89 8.52
N LEU A 49 6.15 -4.43 7.47
CA LEU A 49 5.61 -4.40 6.12
C LEU A 49 4.29 -5.18 6.04
N GLN A 50 4.27 -6.41 6.57
CA GLN A 50 3.08 -7.26 6.57
C GLN A 50 1.93 -6.64 7.37
N ALA A 51 2.23 -6.07 8.54
CA ALA A 51 1.25 -5.36 9.36
C ALA A 51 0.68 -4.13 8.63
N ALA A 52 1.53 -3.32 8.00
CA ALA A 52 1.13 -2.17 7.21
C ALA A 52 0.25 -2.57 6.01
N ALA A 53 0.63 -3.63 5.30
CA ALA A 53 -0.14 -4.16 4.17
C ALA A 53 -1.52 -4.66 4.62
N ALA A 54 -1.58 -5.39 5.73
CA ALA A 54 -2.83 -5.88 6.31
C ALA A 54 -3.74 -4.72 6.75
N GLU A 55 -3.17 -3.67 7.36
CA GLU A 55 -3.91 -2.48 7.76
C GLU A 55 -4.50 -1.73 6.55
N LEU A 56 -3.70 -1.46 5.52
CA LEU A 56 -4.18 -0.82 4.30
C LEU A 56 -5.24 -1.67 3.58
N ALA A 57 -5.09 -3.00 3.57
CA ALA A 57 -6.08 -3.90 2.99
C ALA A 57 -7.39 -3.89 3.79
N ALA A 58 -7.32 -3.89 5.12
CA ALA A 58 -8.49 -3.77 6.00
C ALA A 58 -9.22 -2.43 5.83
N ARG A 59 -8.50 -1.38 5.43
CA ARG A 59 -9.09 -0.06 5.07
C ARG A 59 -9.59 0.02 3.63
N GLY A 60 -9.42 -1.03 2.83
CA GLY A 60 -9.77 -1.04 1.42
C GLY A 60 -8.90 -0.13 0.55
N VAL A 61 -7.71 0.27 1.04
CA VAL A 61 -6.77 1.13 0.29
C VAL A 61 -6.03 0.34 -0.76
N VAL A 62 -5.65 -0.89 -0.43
CA VAL A 62 -4.92 -1.79 -1.34
C VAL A 62 -5.61 -3.14 -1.42
N ARG A 63 -5.48 -3.79 -2.57
CA ARG A 63 -5.77 -5.21 -2.74
C ARG A 63 -4.48 -5.92 -3.15
N MET A 64 -4.21 -7.09 -2.59
CA MET A 64 -3.14 -7.94 -3.08
C MET A 64 -3.66 -8.73 -4.28
N GLU A 65 -3.10 -8.48 -5.45
CA GLU A 65 -3.36 -9.28 -6.65
C GLU A 65 -2.22 -10.28 -6.82
N SER A 66 -2.56 -11.55 -6.99
CA SER A 66 -1.59 -12.58 -7.37
C SER A 66 -1.70 -12.79 -8.87
N ASP A 67 -0.60 -12.66 -9.61
CA ASP A 67 -0.59 -12.83 -11.06
C ASP A 67 -0.32 -14.28 -11.51
N GLY A 68 -0.33 -15.23 -10.57
CA GLY A 68 0.03 -16.63 -10.81
C GLY A 68 1.53 -16.93 -10.63
N GLY A 69 2.36 -15.92 -10.37
CA GLY A 69 3.75 -16.06 -9.93
C GLY A 69 3.93 -16.22 -8.40
N LEU A 70 5.19 -16.17 -7.96
CA LEU A 70 5.59 -16.32 -6.54
C LEU A 70 5.46 -15.03 -5.71
N SER A 71 5.25 -13.88 -6.35
CA SER A 71 5.17 -12.56 -5.70
C SER A 71 3.97 -11.78 -6.24
N GLY A 72 3.05 -11.40 -5.35
CA GLY A 72 1.89 -10.57 -5.69
C GLY A 72 2.25 -9.10 -5.92
N ARG A 73 1.25 -8.30 -6.31
CA ARG A 73 1.34 -6.84 -6.44
C ARG A 73 0.24 -6.14 -5.66
N PHE A 74 0.52 -4.91 -5.23
CA PHE A 74 -0.45 -4.04 -4.58
C PHE A 74 -1.27 -3.25 -5.60
N ALA A 75 -2.57 -3.50 -5.69
CA ALA A 75 -3.49 -2.70 -6.48
C ALA A 75 -4.13 -1.61 -5.60
N LEU A 76 -3.79 -0.33 -5.85
CA LEU A 76 -4.46 0.80 -5.21
C LEU A 76 -5.95 0.84 -5.59
N GLN A 77 -6.80 0.98 -4.59
CA GLN A 77 -8.23 1.18 -4.79
C GLN A 77 -8.58 2.68 -4.74
N PRO A 78 -9.61 3.14 -5.46
CA PRO A 78 -10.07 4.52 -5.39
C PRO A 78 -10.50 4.92 -3.97
N SER A 79 -10.21 6.16 -3.56
CA SER A 79 -10.53 6.67 -2.21
C SER A 79 -12.02 6.72 -1.87
N ALA A 80 -12.89 6.64 -2.88
CA ALA A 80 -14.32 6.44 -2.72
C ALA A 80 -14.69 5.10 -2.08
N GLN A 81 -13.80 4.10 -2.14
CA GLN A 81 -14.01 2.75 -1.60
C GLN A 81 -13.34 2.54 -0.23
N TRP A 82 -12.63 3.54 0.28
CA TRP A 82 -11.88 3.41 1.52
C TRP A 82 -12.78 3.50 2.75
N ILE A 83 -12.45 2.70 3.77
CA ILE A 83 -13.20 2.59 5.02
C ILE A 83 -12.60 3.58 6.04
N ARG A 84 -13.31 4.69 6.27
CA ARG A 84 -12.94 5.71 7.27
C ARG A 84 -13.35 5.27 8.68
N VAL A 85 -12.58 5.69 9.68
CA VAL A 85 -12.99 5.58 11.09
C VAL A 85 -13.97 6.73 11.38
N GLY A 86 -15.16 6.40 11.89
CA GLY A 86 -16.11 7.37 12.42
C GLY A 86 -15.61 8.07 13.68
#